data_AF-A0A8J2XCS0-F1
#
_entry.id   AF-A0A8J2XCS0-F1
#
_cell.length_a   1.000
_cell.length_b   1.000
_cell.length_c   1.000
_cell.angle_alpha   90.00
_cell.angle_beta   90.00
_cell.angle_gamma   90.00
#
_symmetry.space_group_name_H-M   'P 1'
#
loop_
_entity.id
_entity.type
_entity.pdbx_description
1 polymer ?
#
loop_
_entity_poly.entity_id
_entity_poly.type
_entity_poly.pdbx_seq_one_letter_code
_entity_poly.pdbx_strand_id
1 'polypeptide(L)' 'MTDFEPKGKDSERNWRQDKLLTRIEIARLKQAGIDIHELKGKYKASQKDLYKDSEGNIYIKPKDGQSIGEETGFNINDF' A
#
# COMPACT_ATOMS: atom_id res chain seq x y z
N MET A 1 -18.12 15.47 -22.75
CA MET A 1 -18.72 14.52 -21.78
C MET A 1 -17.58 13.71 -21.23
N THR A 2 -17.18 14.07 -20.00
CA THR A 2 -16.22 13.39 -19.11
C THR A 2 -14.90 12.94 -19.73
N ASP A 3 -13.92 13.84 -19.68
CA ASP A 3 -12.51 13.48 -19.55
C ASP A 3 -12.37 12.44 -18.42
N PHE A 4 -12.08 11.20 -18.79
CA PHE A 4 -11.48 10.26 -17.86
C PHE A 4 -10.08 10.80 -17.59
N GLU A 5 -9.90 11.56 -16.51
CA GLU A 5 -8.58 11.75 -15.92
C GLU A 5 -8.13 10.37 -15.40
N PRO A 6 -7.14 9.69 -16.00
CA PRO A 6 -6.34 8.82 -15.17
C PRO A 6 -5.67 9.75 -14.17
N LYS A 7 -6.15 9.77 -12.92
CA LYS A 7 -5.52 10.50 -11.81
C LYS A 7 -4.20 9.82 -11.45
N GLY A 8 -3.27 9.80 -12.40
CA GLY A 8 -1.93 9.27 -12.27
C GLY A 8 -1.05 10.24 -11.50
N LYS A 9 -1.29 10.36 -10.18
CA LYS A 9 -0.23 10.74 -9.23
C LYS A 9 0.93 9.72 -9.22
N ASP A 10 0.78 8.61 -9.93
CA ASP A 10 1.79 7.62 -10.25
C ASP A 10 2.98 8.15 -11.07
N SER A 11 2.84 9.28 -11.76
CA SER A 11 3.88 9.80 -12.66
C SER A 11 5.10 10.39 -11.93
N GLU A 12 4.96 10.78 -10.66
CA GLU A 12 6.06 11.32 -9.83
C GLU A 12 6.52 10.34 -8.73
N ARG A 13 5.70 9.35 -8.37
CA ARG A 13 6.07 8.40 -7.31
C ARG A 13 7.11 7.41 -7.81
N ASN A 14 8.29 7.44 -7.20
CA ASN A 14 9.30 6.41 -7.44
C ASN A 14 8.96 5.13 -6.67
N TRP A 15 8.10 4.29 -7.25
CA TRP A 15 7.59 3.09 -6.58
C TRP A 15 8.70 2.07 -6.20
N ARG A 16 9.89 2.19 -6.79
CA ARG A 16 11.06 1.37 -6.44
C ARG A 16 11.67 1.76 -5.10
N GLN A 17 11.35 2.94 -4.57
CA GLN A 17 11.82 3.43 -3.28
C GLN A 17 10.86 3.13 -2.14
N ASP A 18 9.67 2.61 -2.44
CA ASP A 18 8.75 2.22 -1.38
C ASP A 18 9.34 1.14 -0.50
N LYS A 19 9.07 1.26 0.79
CA LYS A 19 9.60 0.37 1.81
C LYS A 19 8.52 -0.55 2.30
N LEU A 20 8.88 -1.81 2.52
CA LEU A 20 8.01 -2.77 3.19
C LEU A 20 7.60 -2.19 4.56
N LEU A 21 6.32 -2.31 4.91
CA LEU A 21 5.86 -1.95 6.25
C LEU A 21 6.61 -2.79 7.29
N THR A 22 7.12 -2.13 8.32
CA THR A 22 7.80 -2.80 9.42
C THR A 22 6.82 -3.59 10.28
N ARG A 23 7.33 -4.53 11.08
CA ARG A 23 6.50 -5.30 12.03
C ARG A 23 5.74 -4.40 13.01
N ILE A 24 6.36 -3.29 13.41
CA ILE A 24 5.77 -2.31 14.33
C ILE A 24 4.59 -1.60 13.65
N GLU A 25 4.75 -1.17 12.40
CA GLU A 25 3.69 -0.52 11.62
C GLU A 25 2.52 -1.45 11.34
N ILE A 26 2.81 -2.70 10.99
CA ILE A 26 1.78 -3.73 10.87
C ILE A 26 1.04 -3.93 12.21
N ALA A 27 1.75 -3.89 13.33
CA ALA A 27 1.11 -4.00 14.65
C ALA A 27 0.19 -2.80 14.94
N ARG A 28 0.59 -1.57 14.57
CA ARG A 28 -0.27 -0.38 14.71
C ARG A 28 -1.54 -0.49 13.89
N LEU A 29 -1.44 -0.92 12.63
CA LEU A 29 -2.62 -1.17 11.78
C LEU A 29 -3.58 -2.17 12.42
N LYS A 30 -3.05 -3.28 12.95
CA LYS A 30 -3.87 -4.29 13.66
C LYS A 30 -4.50 -3.73 14.94
N GLN A 31 -3.77 -2.92 15.70
CA GLN A 31 -4.28 -2.26 16.91
C GLN A 31 -5.40 -1.27 16.59
N ALA A 32 -5.32 -0.61 15.43
CA ALA A 32 -6.37 0.26 14.91
C ALA A 32 -7.56 -0.50 14.30
N GLY A 33 -7.56 -1.84 14.34
CA GLY A 33 -8.63 -2.68 13.80
C GLY A 33 -8.55 -2.95 12.30
N ILE A 34 -7.45 -2.58 11.63
CA ILE A 34 -7.23 -2.89 10.22
C ILE A 34 -6.67 -4.31 10.08
N ASP A 35 -7.46 -5.21 9.48
CA ASP A 35 -6.99 -6.55 9.12
C ASP A 35 -6.15 -6.51 7.84
N ILE A 36 -4.84 -6.67 7.99
CA ILE A 36 -3.89 -6.69 6.87
C ILE A 36 -4.16 -7.80 5.84
N HIS A 37 -4.82 -8.90 6.23
CA HIS A 37 -5.17 -9.98 5.32
C HIS A 37 -6.39 -9.63 4.48
N GLU A 38 -7.38 -8.96 5.08
CA GLU A 38 -8.50 -8.39 4.33
C GLU A 38 -8.00 -7.28 3.39
N LEU A 39 -7.08 -6.44 3.87
CA LEU A 39 -6.51 -5.34 3.10
C LEU A 39 -5.81 -5.83 1.83
N LYS A 40 -5.02 -6.93 1.92
CA LYS A 40 -4.35 -7.52 0.75
C LYS A 40 -5.31 -8.19 -0.25
N GLY A 41 -6.58 -8.34 0.13
CA GLY A 41 -7.64 -9.00 -0.64
C GLY A 41 -7.60 -10.52 -0.55
N LYS A 42 -8.72 -11.18 -0.89
CA LYS A 42 -8.87 -12.65 -0.76
C LYS A 42 -8.02 -13.46 -1.75
N TYR A 43 -7.63 -12.87 -2.88
CA TYR A 43 -6.85 -13.57 -3.91
C TYR A 43 -5.35 -13.32 -3.71
N LYS A 44 -4.60 -14.41 -3.47
CA LYS A 44 -3.14 -14.39 -3.35
C LYS A 44 -2.60 -13.40 -2.30
N ALA A 45 -3.33 -13.18 -1.20
CA ALA A 45 -2.84 -12.36 -0.07
C ALA A 45 -1.45 -12.80 0.43
N SER A 46 -1.14 -14.10 0.35
CA SER A 46 0.16 -14.65 0.73
C SER A 46 1.30 -14.27 -0.23
N GLN A 47 0.99 -13.83 -1.45
CA GLN A 47 1.94 -13.37 -2.47
C GLN A 47 2.06 -11.84 -2.50
N LYS A 48 1.28 -11.14 -1.67
CA LYS A 48 1.28 -9.69 -1.57
C LYS A 48 1.79 -9.25 -0.20
N ASP A 49 2.40 -8.07 -0.18
CA ASP A 49 2.85 -7.38 1.01
C ASP A 49 2.47 -5.90 0.97
N LEU A 50 2.49 -5.28 2.16
CA LEU A 50 2.17 -3.86 2.30
C LEU A 50 3.47 -3.06 2.27
N TYR A 51 3.49 -2.04 1.43
CA TYR A 51 4.60 -1.11 1.28
C TYR A 51 4.10 0.31 1.56
N LYS A 52 5.00 1.18 1.98
CA LYS A 52 4.76 2.60 2.14
C LYS A 52 5.71 3.42 1.29
N ASP A 53 5.24 4.56 0.81
CA ASP A 53 6.12 5.58 0.25
C ASP A 53 6.79 6.42 1.36
N SER A 54 7.52 7.47 0.95
CA SER A 54 8.13 8.43 1.87
C SER A 54 7.13 9.28 2.65
N GLU A 55 5.91 9.42 2.13
CA GLU A 55 4.83 10.20 2.74
C GLU A 55 3.98 9.33 3.71
N GLY A 56 4.23 8.02 3.74
CA GLY A 56 3.53 7.07 4.60
C GLY A 56 2.28 6.45 3.97
N ASN A 57 1.96 6.75 2.70
CA ASN A 57 0.80 6.16 2.03
C ASN A 57 1.04 4.66 1.82
N ILE A 58 0.04 3.83 2.12
CA ILE A 58 0.16 2.37 2.12
C ILE A 58 -0.36 1.81 0.79
N TYR A 59 0.41 0.88 0.23
CA TYR A 59 0.15 0.20 -1.03
C TYR A 59 0.30 -1.30 -0.90
N ILE A 60 -0.49 -2.03 -1.66
CA ILE A 60 -0.37 -3.48 -1.76
C ILE A 60 0.48 -3.81 -2.98
N LYS A 61 1.59 -4.50 -2.76
CA LYS A 61 2.51 -4.93 -3.83
C LYS A 61 2.74 -6.43 -3.77
N PRO A 62 3.22 -7.07 -4.85
CA PRO A 62 3.79 -8.41 -4.73
C PRO A 62 4.95 -8.41 -3.73
N LYS A 63 5.23 -9.56 -3.12
CA LYS A 63 6.32 -9.72 -2.12
C LYS A 63 7.70 -9.25 -2.57
N ASP A 64 7.93 -9.25 -3.86
CA ASP A 64 9.20 -8.82 -4.46
C ASP A 64 9.26 -7.29 -4.67
N GLY A 65 8.19 -6.55 -4.34
CA GLY A 65 8.12 -5.10 -4.50
C GLY A 65 8.16 -4.60 -5.95
N GLN A 66 8.26 -5.50 -6.93
CA GLN A 66 8.39 -5.22 -8.37
C GLN A 66 7.07 -4.78 -9.04
N SER A 67 6.32 -3.87 -8.41
CA SER A 67 5.22 -3.18 -9.07
C SER A 67 4.90 -1.84 -8.41
N ILE A 68 4.12 -1.03 -9.12
CA ILE A 68 3.58 0.22 -8.58
C ILE A 68 2.68 -0.03 -7.37
N GLY A 69 2.00 -1.19 -7.34
CA GLY A 69 1.10 -1.58 -6.29
C GLY A 69 -0.29 -0.96 -6.43
N GLU A 70 -1.21 -1.47 -5.62
CA GLU A 70 -2.58 -0.98 -5.49
C GLU A 70 -2.63 -0.03 -4.28
N GLU A 71 -3.18 1.17 -4.45
CA GLU A 71 -3.38 2.11 -3.34
C GLU A 71 -4.44 1.59 -2.37
N THR A 72 -4.18 1.72 -1.07
CA THR A 72 -5.12 1.25 -0.05
C THR A 72 -6.01 2.35 0.53
N GLY A 73 -5.65 3.62 0.27
CA GLY A 73 -6.27 4.78 0.91
C GLY A 73 -5.85 5.02 2.37
N PHE A 74 -5.01 4.15 2.94
CA PHE A 74 -4.50 4.33 4.30
C PHE A 74 -3.12 5.00 4.31
N ASN A 75 -2.86 5.85 5.31
CA ASN A 75 -1.54 6.37 5.60
C ASN A 75 -1.08 5.85 6.97
N ILE A 76 0.16 5.35 7.06
CA ILE A 76 0.68 4.79 8.31
C ILE A 76 0.83 5.83 9.42
N ASN A 77 0.93 7.11 9.09
CA ASN A 77 1.06 8.18 10.07
C ASN A 77 -0.26 8.50 10.78
N ASP A 78 -1.39 7.99 10.28
CA ASP A 78 -2.70 8.11 10.94
C ASP A 78 -2.88 7.10 12.10
N PHE A 79 -1.86 6.28 12.38
CA PHE A 79 -1.88 5.19 13.38
C PHE A 79 -0.61 5.14 14.26
#